data_AF-A0A2K9P309-F1
#
_entry.id   AF-A0A2K9P309-F1
#
_cell.length_a   1.000
_cell.length_b   1.000
_cell.length_c   1.000
_cell.angle_alpha   90.00
_cell.angle_beta   90.00
_cell.angle_gamma   90.00
#
_symmetry.space_group_name_H-M   'P 1'
#
loop_
_entity.id
_entity.type
_entity.pdbx_description
1 polymer ?
#
loop_
_entity_poly.entity_id
_entity_poly.type
_entity_poly.pdbx_seq_one_letter_code
_entity_poly.pdbx_strand_id
1 'polypeptide(L)' 'MEYNEEDFLPLGGIQHFTFCPRQWALIYIERQWKENLRTLEGGIFTEQVYILGYLMK' A
#
# COMPACT_ATOMS: atom_id res chain seq x y z
N MET A 1 -20.72 16.94 9.53
CA MET A 1 -20.42 16.74 8.10
C MET A 1 -19.93 15.33 7.97
N GLU A 2 -20.64 14.52 7.20
CA GLU A 2 -20.19 13.18 6.82
C GLU A 2 -19.29 13.36 5.59
N TYR A 3 -18.11 12.76 5.62
CA TYR A 3 -17.17 12.80 4.50
C TYR A 3 -17.53 11.67 3.54
N ASN A 4 -17.37 11.89 2.23
CA ASN A 4 -17.54 10.80 1.27
C ASN A 4 -16.36 9.83 1.41
N GLU A 5 -16.60 8.53 1.22
CA GLU A 5 -15.54 7.51 1.32
C GLU A 5 -14.41 7.74 0.31
N GLU A 6 -14.73 8.35 -0.85
CA GLU A 6 -13.75 8.73 -1.88
C GLU A 6 -12.75 9.80 -1.39
N ASP A 7 -13.12 10.57 -0.37
CA ASP A 7 -12.27 11.58 0.24
C ASP A 7 -11.40 11.00 1.36
N PHE A 8 -11.55 9.71 1.70
CA PHE A 8 -10.78 9.09 2.77
C PHE A 8 -9.33 8.89 2.36
N LEU A 9 -8.42 9.21 3.28
CA LEU A 9 -7.03 8.86 3.12
C LEU A 9 -6.85 7.35 3.39
N PRO A 10 -6.15 6.62 2.51
CA PRO A 10 -5.80 5.24 2.78
C PRO A 10 -4.85 5.19 3.98
N LEU A 11 -4.93 4.12 4.78
CA LEU A 11 -4.07 3.94 5.95
C LEU A 11 -2.57 4.01 5.59
N GLY A 12 -2.18 3.43 4.45
CA GLY A 12 -0.83 3.55 3.92
C GLY A 12 -0.43 5.00 3.61
N GLY A 13 -1.38 5.84 3.23
CA GLY A 13 -1.16 7.26 2.98
C GLY A 13 -0.77 8.00 4.25
N ILE A 14 -1.43 7.71 5.36
CA ILE A 14 -1.09 8.28 6.66
C ILE A 14 0.34 7.87 7.06
N GLN A 15 0.71 6.60 6.87
CA GLN A 15 2.06 6.10 7.14
C GLN A 15 3.13 6.78 6.27
N HIS A 16 2.88 6.95 4.97
CA HIS A 16 3.84 7.61 4.08
C HIS A 16 4.00 9.09 4.40
N PHE A 17 2.92 9.76 4.82
CA PHE A 17 2.97 11.16 5.22
C PHE A 17 3.80 11.37 6.49
N THR A 18 3.63 10.51 7.51
CA THR A 18 4.42 10.60 8.76
C THR A 18 5.90 10.31 8.55
N PHE A 19 6.25 9.43 7.60
CA PHE A 19 7.65 9.18 7.23
C PHE A 19 8.27 10.33 6.44
N CYS A 20 7.63 10.75 5.34
CA CYS A 20 8.13 11.82 4.47
C CYS A 20 7.00 12.43 3.62
N PRO A 21 6.62 13.70 3.86
CA PRO A 21 5.58 14.39 3.07
C PRO A 21 5.89 14.48 1.57
N ARG A 22 7.18 14.59 1.20
CA ARG A 22 7.60 14.57 -0.21
C ARG A 22 7.33 13.21 -0.87
N GLN A 23 7.63 12.12 -0.17
CA GLN A 23 7.34 10.77 -0.66
C GLN A 23 5.83 10.57 -0.79
N TRP A 24 5.05 11.03 0.19
CA TRP A 24 3.59 11.00 0.09
C TRP A 24 3.06 11.71 -1.16
N ALA A 25 3.53 12.93 -1.45
CA ALA A 25 3.13 13.66 -2.65
C ALA A 25 3.50 12.91 -3.94
N LEU A 26 4.71 12.36 -4.03
CA LEU A 26 5.13 11.56 -5.17
C LEU A 26 4.22 10.35 -5.41
N ILE A 27 3.79 9.67 -4.35
CA ILE A 27 2.98 8.46 -4.45
C ILE A 27 1.51 8.79 -4.75
N TYR A 28 0.91 9.70 -3.99
CA TYR A 28 -0.53 9.92 -3.99
C TYR A 28 -0.99 11.04 -4.92
N ILE A 29 -0.14 12.03 -5.21
CA ILE A 29 -0.45 13.11 -6.16
C ILE A 29 0.15 12.78 -7.53
N GLU A 30 1.46 12.58 -7.59
CA GLU A 30 2.20 12.38 -8.86
C GLU A 30 2.09 10.95 -9.42
N ARG A 31 1.51 10.02 -8.64
CA ARG A 31 1.39 8.59 -8.98
C ARG A 31 2.71 7.92 -9.35
N GLN A 32 3.81 8.43 -8.78
CA GLN A 32 5.15 7.89 -8.92
C GLN A 32 5.48 7.00 -7.74
N TRP A 33 5.22 5.70 -7.89
CA TRP A 33 5.64 4.68 -6.93
C TRP A 33 6.74 3.82 -7.54
N LYS A 34 7.80 3.58 -6.75
CA LYS A 34 8.83 2.60 -7.08
C LYS A 34 8.88 1.57 -5.96
N GLU A 35 8.63 0.33 -6.35
CA GLU A 35 8.75 -0.82 -5.46
C GLU A 35 10.15 -0.90 -4.85
N ASN A 36 10.20 -1.20 -3.55
CA ASN A 36 11.43 -1.54 -2.86
C ASN A 36 11.47 -3.04 -2.58
N LEU A 37 12.67 -3.53 -2.22
CA LEU A 37 12.87 -4.96 -1.97
C LEU A 37 11.91 -5.52 -0.91
N ARG A 38 11.62 -4.78 0.16
CA ARG A 38 10.76 -5.24 1.25
C ARG A 38 9.31 -5.37 0.83
N THR A 39 8.81 -4.44 0.02
CA THR A 39 7.45 -4.52 -0.52
C THR A 39 7.33 -5.68 -1.51
N LEU A 40 8.33 -5.90 -2.36
CA LEU A 40 8.38 -7.05 -3.28
C LEU A 40 8.42 -8.40 -2.55
N GLU A 41 9.32 -8.55 -1.58
CA GLU A 41 9.44 -9.76 -0.76
C GLU A 41 8.12 -10.08 -0.03
N GLY A 42 7.48 -9.05 0.54
CA GLY A 42 6.18 -9.19 1.19
C GLY A 42 5.08 -9.64 0.23
N GLY A 43 5.07 -9.12 -1.00
CA GLY A 43 4.14 -9.54 -2.06
C GLY A 43 4.29 -11.02 -2.40
N ILE A 44 5.52 -11.47 -2.64
CA ILE A 44 5.82 -12.88 -2.96
C ILE A 44 5.40 -13.81 -1.81
N PHE A 45 5.76 -13.46 -0.57
CA PHE A 45 5.37 -14.26 0.59
C PHE A 45 3.84 -14.38 0.71
N THR A 46 3.15 -13.25 0.57
CA THR A 46 1.69 -13.20 0.65
C THR A 46 1.04 -14.04 -0.44
N GLU A 47 1.51 -13.94 -1.68
CA GLU A 47 1.05 -14.75 -2.82
C GLU A 47 1.23 -16.27 -2.55
N GLN A 48 2.39 -16.68 -2.05
CA GLN A 48 2.64 -18.08 -1.70
C GLN A 48 1.67 -18.60 -0.64
N VAL A 49 1.42 -17.81 0.42
CA VAL A 49 0.46 -18.17 1.47
C VAL A 49 -0.96 -18.29 0.91
N TYR A 50 -1.38 -17.36 0.04
CA TYR A 50 -2.70 -17.41 -0.60
C TYR A 50 -2.87 -18.67 -1.46
N ILE A 51 -1.88 -19.01 -2.30
CA ILE A 51 -1.90 -20.20 -3.15
C ILE A 51 -1.95 -21.47 -2.31
N LEU A 52 -1.10 -21.59 -1.29
CA LEU A 52 -1.10 -22.73 -0.38
C LEU A 52 -2.45 -22.88 0.34
N GLY A 53 -3.02 -21.78 0.85
CA GLY A 53 -4.32 -21.78 1.49
C GLY A 53 -5.48 -22.15 0.55
N TYR A 54 -5.35 -21.87 -0.75
CA TYR A 54 -6.32 -22.29 -1.76
C TYR A 54 -6.18 -23.78 -2.11
N LEU A 55 -4.95 -24.28 -2.24
CA LEU A 55 -4.66 -25.69 -2.56
C LEU A 55 -4.94 -26.65 -1.41
N MET A 56 -4.99 -26.16 -0.17
CA MET A 56 -5.30 -26.95 1.03
C MET A 56 -6.81 -27.03 1.35
N LYS A 57 -7.68 -26.43 0.53
CA LYS A 57 -9.15 -26.61 0.59
C LYS A 57 -9.60 -27.65 -0.42
#